data_AF-A0A840EYQ4-F1
#
_entry.id   AF-A0A840EYQ4-F1
#
_cell.length_a   1.000
_cell.length_b   1.000
_cell.length_c   1.000
_cell.angle_alpha   90.00
_cell.angle_beta   90.00
_cell.angle_gamma   90.00
#
_symmetry.space_group_name_H-M   'P 1'
#
loop_
_entity.id
_entity.type
_entity.pdbx_description
1 polymer ?
#
loop_
_entity_poly.entity_id
_entity_poly.type
_entity_poly.pdbx_seq_one_letter_code
_entity_poly.pdbx_strand_id
1 'polypeptide(L)'
;MGINGFERPRDGYPTPPFSTDLLVDFHSGLLDPDVAEHVRVGVADDPDAQRILAALDATTEDLASLRGEEIPIPPDVRARMLRVIGESGTD
;
A
#
# COMPACT_ATOMS: atom_id res chain seq x y z
N MET A 1 -5.26 -23.78 8.18
CA MET A 1 -3.95 -23.10 8.17
C MET A 1 -4.22 -21.68 7.72
N GLY A 2 -4.49 -20.79 8.69
CA GLY A 2 -4.85 -19.39 8.43
C GLY A 2 -3.58 -18.56 8.41
N ILE A 3 -3.38 -17.81 7.33
CA ILE A 3 -2.32 -16.81 7.24
C ILE A 3 -2.75 -15.59 8.08
N ASN A 4 -1.94 -15.22 9.06
CA ASN A 4 -2.17 -14.12 10.00
C ASN A 4 -2.23 -12.76 9.29
N GLY A 5 -2.95 -11.76 9.84
CA GLY A 5 -2.61 -10.35 9.55
C GLY A 5 -3.60 -9.25 9.90
N PHE A 6 -4.84 -9.24 9.38
CA PHE A 6 -5.64 -8.01 9.35
C PHE A 6 -6.83 -8.04 10.31
N GLU A 7 -6.57 -8.42 11.56
CA GLU A 7 -7.60 -8.29 12.59
C GLU A 7 -7.95 -6.80 12.71
N ARG A 8 -9.22 -6.43 12.44
CA ARG A 8 -9.79 -5.26 13.10
C ARG A 8 -9.36 -5.35 14.56
N PRO A 9 -8.80 -4.29 15.16
CA PRO A 9 -8.58 -4.33 16.58
C PRO A 9 -9.93 -4.66 17.22
N ARG A 10 -9.99 -5.79 17.92
CA ARG A 10 -11.18 -6.11 18.73
C ARG A 10 -11.39 -5.05 19.83
N ASP A 11 -10.36 -4.21 20.03
CA ASP A 11 -10.17 -3.22 21.09
C ASP A 11 -9.70 -1.84 20.55
N GLY A 12 -10.36 -1.25 19.53
CA GLY A 12 -10.14 0.16 19.13
C GLY A 12 -8.84 0.47 18.34
N TYR A 13 -8.70 1.70 17.85
CA TYR A 13 -7.60 2.04 16.91
C TYR A 13 -6.19 1.88 17.51
N PRO A 14 -5.19 1.47 16.70
CA PRO A 14 -3.81 1.32 17.15
C PRO A 14 -3.24 2.66 17.65
N THR A 15 -2.48 2.67 18.74
CA THR A 15 -1.87 3.89 19.28
C THR A 15 -0.37 3.93 19.02
N PRO A 16 0.25 5.11 18.85
CA PRO A 16 1.70 5.24 18.80
C PRO A 16 2.41 4.70 20.06
N PRO A 17 3.67 4.24 19.95
CA PRO A 17 4.44 4.12 18.71
C PRO A 17 3.89 3.00 17.83
N PHE A 18 3.72 3.27 16.53
CA PHE A 18 3.21 2.27 15.60
C PHE A 18 4.26 1.20 15.35
N SER A 19 3.85 -0.06 15.38
CA SER A 19 4.72 -1.18 15.03
C SER A 19 5.14 -1.10 13.56
N THR A 20 6.34 -1.59 13.24
CA THR A 20 6.84 -1.65 11.86
C THR A 20 5.89 -2.38 10.91
N ASP A 21 5.33 -3.52 11.32
CA ASP A 21 4.42 -4.31 10.48
C ASP A 21 3.16 -3.49 10.10
N LEU A 22 2.59 -2.76 11.05
CA LEU A 22 1.48 -1.84 10.78
C LEU A 22 1.86 -0.70 9.81
N LEU A 23 3.07 -0.15 9.90
CA LEU A 23 3.55 0.86 8.97
C LEU A 23 3.79 0.30 7.56
N VAL A 24 4.21 -0.96 7.45
CA VAL A 24 4.32 -1.68 6.17
C VAL A 24 2.94 -1.91 5.55
N ASP A 25 1.96 -2.34 6.34
CA ASP A 25 0.59 -2.53 5.86
C ASP A 25 -0.06 -1.20 5.45
N PHE A 26 0.21 -0.12 6.19
CA PHE A 26 -0.19 1.24 5.84
C PHE A 26 0.43 1.70 4.52
N HIS A 27 1.75 1.55 4.38
CA HIS A 27 2.49 1.89 3.16
C HIS A 27 2.01 1.09 1.94
N SER A 28 1.67 -0.18 2.15
CA SER A 28 1.18 -1.09 1.12
C SER A 28 -0.29 -0.89 0.75
N GLY A 29 -1.01 -0.01 1.47
CA GLY A 29 -2.44 0.24 1.24
C GLY A 29 -3.35 -0.93 1.63
N LEU A 30 -2.94 -1.78 2.57
CA LEU A 30 -3.66 -3.00 2.98
C LEU A 30 -4.63 -2.77 4.15
N LEU A 31 -4.56 -1.61 4.80
CA LEU A 31 -5.41 -1.29 5.95
C LEU A 31 -6.84 -0.93 5.52
N ASP A 32 -7.80 -1.26 6.39
CA ASP A 32 -9.15 -0.73 6.30
C ASP A 32 -9.11 0.81 6.27
N PRO A 33 -9.96 1.49 5.49
CA PRO A 33 -9.90 2.95 5.29
C PRO A 33 -9.91 3.75 6.59
N ASP A 34 -10.73 3.36 7.55
CA ASP A 34 -10.85 4.03 8.84
C ASP A 34 -9.56 3.91 9.66
N VAL A 35 -8.89 2.75 9.61
CA VAL A 35 -7.62 2.52 10.31
C VAL A 35 -6.50 3.28 9.63
N ALA A 36 -6.49 3.30 8.29
CA ALA A 36 -5.53 4.09 7.53
C ALA A 36 -5.64 5.59 7.84
N GLU A 37 -6.85 6.13 7.99
CA GLU A 37 -7.08 7.51 8.41
C GLU A 37 -6.46 7.80 9.77
N HIS A 38 -6.79 6.96 10.75
CA HIS A 38 -6.26 7.09 12.11
C HIS A 38 -4.73 7.04 12.15
N VAL A 39 -4.12 6.06 11.46
CA VAL A 39 -2.66 5.93 11.39
C VAL A 39 -2.04 7.14 10.69
N ARG A 40 -2.65 7.66 9.61
CA ARG A 40 -2.14 8.84 8.91
C ARG A 40 -2.09 10.08 9.80
N VAL A 41 -3.13 10.30 10.60
CA VAL A 41 -3.16 11.39 11.59
C VAL A 41 -2.05 11.19 12.62
N GLY A 42 -1.88 9.99 13.16
CA GLY A 42 -0.84 9.72 14.16
C GLY A 42 0.59 9.85 13.62
N VAL A 43 0.84 9.44 12.38
CA VAL A 43 2.16 9.53 11.72
C VAL A 43 2.59 10.98 11.49
N ALA A 44 1.65 11.90 11.26
CA ALA A 44 1.96 13.30 10.99
C ALA A 44 2.77 13.96 12.14
N ASP A 45 2.57 13.49 13.38
CA ASP A 45 3.25 14.00 14.57
C ASP A 45 4.37 13.06 15.10
N ASP A 46 4.69 11.96 14.39
CA ASP A 46 5.68 10.95 14.79
C ASP A 46 6.89 10.91 13.83
N PRO A 47 8.03 11.56 14.18
CA PRO A 47 9.23 11.57 13.35
C PRO A 47 9.90 10.19 13.17
N ASP A 48 9.69 9.26 14.11
CA ASP A 48 10.22 7.90 13.99
C ASP A 48 9.43 7.13 12.92
N ALA A 49 8.10 7.20 12.97
CA ALA A 49 7.24 6.59 11.96
C ALA A 49 7.49 7.19 10.56
N GLN A 50 7.64 8.50 10.46
CA GLN A 50 7.97 9.18 9.20
C GLN A 50 9.30 8.67 8.60
N ARG A 51 10.31 8.43 9.44
CA ARG A 51 11.59 7.86 8.99
C ARG A 51 11.45 6.45 8.43
N ILE A 52 10.61 5.62 9.05
CA ILE A 52 10.35 4.26 8.56
C ILE A 52 9.66 4.30 7.20
N LEU A 53 8.61 5.12 7.05
CA LEU A 53 7.89 5.26 5.79
C LEU A 53 8.80 5.78 4.66
N ALA A 54 9.62 6.79 4.94
CA ALA A 54 10.59 7.29 3.96
C ALA A 54 11.61 6.22 3.53
N ALA A 55 12.02 5.34 4.44
CA ALA A 55 12.91 4.23 4.10
C ALA A 55 12.22 3.17 3.22
N LEU A 56 10.92 2.91 3.43
CA LEU A 56 10.12 2.02 2.58
C LEU A 56 9.93 2.59 1.17
N ASP A 57 9.67 3.90 1.06
CA ASP A 57 9.60 4.60 -0.23
C ASP A 57 10.93 4.50 -0.99
N ALA A 58 12.04 4.87 -0.35
CA ALA A 58 13.38 4.77 -0.95
C ALA A 58 13.71 3.34 -1.40
N THR A 59 13.35 2.33 -0.59
CA THR A 59 13.53 0.91 -0.97
C THR A 59 12.71 0.55 -2.21
N THR A 60 11.47 1.06 -2.30
CA THR A 60 10.60 0.82 -3.45
C THR A 60 11.14 1.47 -4.71
N GLU A 61 11.68 2.69 -4.59
CA GLU A 61 12.36 3.41 -5.68
C GLU A 61 13.63 2.68 -6.14
N ASP A 62 14.48 2.24 -5.20
CA ASP A 62 15.68 1.47 -5.49
C ASP A 62 15.33 0.18 -6.24
N LEU A 63 14.33 -0.57 -5.76
CA LEU A 63 13.85 -1.78 -6.43
C LEU A 63 13.27 -1.48 -7.81
N ALA A 64 12.57 -0.35 -7.98
CA ALA A 64 12.06 0.08 -9.28
C ALA A 64 13.20 0.41 -10.25
N SER A 65 14.30 1.01 -9.77
CA SER A 65 15.48 1.33 -10.58
C SER A 65 16.24 0.09 -11.07
N LEU A 66 16.12 -1.02 -10.34
CA LEU A 66 16.71 -2.32 -10.70
C LEU A 66 15.86 -3.12 -11.71
N ARG A 67 14.67 -2.63 -12.07
CA ARG A 67 13.86 -3.30 -13.09
C ARG A 67 14.63 -3.31 -14.41
N GLY A 68 14.74 -4.51 -14.99
CA GLY A 68 15.32 -4.70 -16.31
C GLY A 68 14.41 -4.16 -17.42
N GLU A 69 14.68 -4.58 -18.66
CA GLU A 69 13.90 -4.15 -19.82
C GLU A 69 12.40 -4.45 -19.60
N GLU A 70 11.58 -3.42 -19.85
CA GLU A 70 10.14 -3.54 -19.74
C GLU A 70 9.64 -4.60 -20.72
N ILE A 71 8.97 -5.63 -20.20
CA ILE A 71 8.41 -6.68 -21.06
C ILE A 71 7.19 -6.08 -21.76
N PRO A 72 7.18 -5.96 -23.10
CA PRO A 72 6.07 -5.34 -23.81
C PRO A 72 4.80 -6.15 -23.58
N ILE A 73 3.73 -5.47 -23.16
CA ILE A 73 2.41 -6.07 -23.06
C ILE A 73 1.96 -6.50 -24.47
N PRO A 74 1.61 -7.78 -24.70
CA PRO A 74 1.09 -8.24 -25.97
C PRO A 74 -0.11 -7.39 -26.44
N PRO A 75 -0.19 -7.03 -27.74
CA PRO A 75 -1.19 -6.08 -28.24
C PRO A 75 -2.64 -6.55 -28.06
N ASP A 76 -2.87 -7.87 -28.10
CA ASP A 76 -4.16 -8.49 -27.83
C ASP A 76 -4.57 -8.34 -26.35
N VAL A 77 -3.63 -8.55 -25.44
CA VAL A 77 -3.82 -8.33 -24.00
C VAL A 77 -4.11 -6.85 -23.73
N ARG A 78 -3.33 -5.94 -24.32
CA ARG A 78 -3.55 -4.49 -24.22
C ARG A 78 -4.93 -4.09 -24.74
N ALA A 79 -5.32 -4.57 -25.93
CA ALA A 79 -6.61 -4.28 -26.52
C ALA A 79 -7.78 -4.79 -25.66
N ARG A 80 -7.61 -5.96 -25.04
CA ARG A 80 -8.59 -6.50 -24.09
C ARG A 80 -8.69 -5.64 -22.83
N MET A 81 -7.57 -5.22 -22.24
CA MET A 81 -7.56 -4.36 -21.04
C MET A 81 -8.24 -3.01 -21.31
N LEU A 82 -7.88 -2.35 -22.41
CA LEU A 82 -8.48 -1.06 -22.79
C LEU A 82 -9.99 -1.17 -23.04
N ARG A 83 -10.45 -2.29 -23.59
CA ARG A 83 -11.88 -2.54 -23.79
C ARG A 83 -12.62 -2.61 -22.46
N VAL A 84 -12.11 -3.39 -21.51
CA VAL A 84 -12.73 -3.52 -20.17
C VAL A 84 -12.75 -2.19 -19.43
N ILE A 85 -11.65 -1.42 -19.47
CA ILE A 85 -11.58 -0.09 -18.85
C ILE A 85 -12.55 0.89 -19.52
N GLY A 86 -12.64 0.89 -20.85
CA GLY A 86 -13.55 1.76 -21.61
C GLY A 86 -15.03 1.42 -21.40
N GLU A 87 -15.36 0.16 -21.16
CA GLU A 87 -16.72 -0.29 -20.83
C GLU A 87 -17.12 0.08 -19.39
N SER A 88 -16.14 0.17 -18.47
CA SER A 88 -16.37 0.47 -17.04
C SER A 88 -16.46 1.97 -16.72
N GLY A 89 -16.20 2.84 -17.71
CA GLY A 89 -16.28 4.31 -17.59
C GLY A 89 -17.64 4.91 -17.99
N THR A 90 -18.68 4.07 -18.10
CA THR A 90 -20.04 4.45 -18.50
C THR A 90 -21.05 3.95 -17.48
N ASP A 91 -21.08 4.56 -16.30
CA ASP A 91 -22.28 4.79 -15.47
C ASP A 91 -21.99 5.88 -14.43
#